data_AF-A0A1R1AQ37-F1
#
_entry.id   AF-A0A1R1AQ37-F1
#
_cell.length_a   1.000
_cell.length_b   1.000
_cell.length_c   1.000
_cell.angle_alpha   90.00
_cell.angle_beta   90.00
_cell.angle_gamma   90.00
#
_symmetry.space_group_name_H-M   'P 1'
#
loop_
_entity.id
_entity.type
_entity.pdbx_description
1 polymer ?
#
loop_
_entity_poly.entity_id
_entity_poly.type
_entity_poly.pdbx_seq_one_letter_code
_entity_poly.pdbx_strand_id
1 'polypeptide(L)'
;MGRSFANLHIKSKNLEKTVDALRELSEGHATVLGEPNNEAQEIKVVMYISKSNENWISVLHDYFVWGTVKEVGKTLSRLIEEPVMTAGYMNEELFELSFFENGEIRAEKIFCEQWMRDEYEQLKEERINDDYLRIALDIRNEDFDDFISITSPVQAVDKLSELVKMSLWSDSEWIPHEESLRKQFGKYEF
;
A
#
# COMPACT_ATOMS: atom_id res chain seq x y z
N MET A 1 18.25 4.31 13.70
CA MET A 1 17.74 4.69 12.37
C MET A 1 16.45 3.94 12.20
N GLY A 2 15.35 4.66 12.07
CA GLY A 2 14.04 4.04 12.00
C GLY A 2 13.74 3.53 10.58
N ARG A 3 12.89 2.49 10.49
CA ARG A 3 12.56 1.79 9.24
C ARG A 3 11.32 2.43 8.61
N SER A 4 11.37 2.69 7.31
CA SER A 4 10.21 3.07 6.51
C SER A 4 10.02 2.04 5.40
N PHE A 5 8.80 1.58 5.23
CA PHE A 5 8.40 0.66 4.16
C PHE A 5 6.92 0.85 3.84
N ALA A 6 6.48 0.31 2.73
CA ALA A 6 5.08 0.37 2.34
C ALA A 6 4.71 -0.83 1.48
N ASN A 7 3.41 -1.05 1.36
CA ASN A 7 2.86 -2.02 0.44
C ASN A 7 1.61 -1.48 -0.26
N LEU A 8 1.31 -2.11 -1.39
CA LEU A 8 0.27 -1.71 -2.29
C LEU A 8 -0.73 -2.85 -2.44
N HIS A 9 -2.02 -2.52 -2.43
CA HIS A 9 -3.11 -3.47 -2.51
C HIS A 9 -4.12 -2.99 -3.55
N ILE A 10 -4.48 -3.86 -4.47
CA ILE A 10 -5.36 -3.55 -5.60
C ILE A 10 -6.65 -4.30 -5.39
N LYS A 11 -7.79 -3.60 -5.42
CA LYS A 11 -9.11 -4.20 -5.24
C LYS A 11 -9.56 -4.92 -6.52
N SER A 12 -8.87 -6.01 -6.86
CA SER A 12 -9.07 -6.79 -8.08
C SER A 12 -9.23 -8.28 -7.82
N LYS A 13 -10.03 -8.92 -8.67
CA LYS A 13 -10.13 -10.39 -8.75
C LYS A 13 -9.23 -10.97 -9.84
N ASN A 14 -8.74 -10.12 -10.75
CA ASN A 14 -8.04 -10.52 -11.97
C ASN A 14 -6.53 -10.29 -11.83
N LEU A 15 -5.81 -11.37 -11.54
CA LEU A 15 -4.37 -11.34 -11.39
C LEU A 15 -3.64 -11.01 -12.70
N GLU A 16 -4.14 -11.50 -13.84
CA GLU A 16 -3.52 -11.26 -15.14
C GLU A 16 -3.56 -9.77 -15.51
N LYS A 17 -4.75 -9.15 -15.43
CA LYS A 17 -4.92 -7.70 -15.62
C LYS A 17 -4.02 -6.90 -14.67
N THR A 18 -3.91 -7.35 -13.43
CA THR A 18 -3.06 -6.70 -12.42
C THR A 18 -1.58 -6.76 -12.79
N VAL A 19 -1.09 -7.94 -13.18
CA VAL A 19 0.30 -8.14 -13.61
C VAL A 19 0.61 -7.30 -14.86
N ASP A 20 -0.32 -7.21 -15.81
CA ASP A 20 -0.14 -6.40 -17.01
C ASP A 20 -0.06 -4.90 -16.68
N ALA A 21 -0.91 -4.39 -15.78
CA ALA A 21 -0.84 -3.00 -15.33
C ALA A 21 0.46 -2.69 -14.55
N LEU A 22 0.97 -3.66 -13.78
CA LEU A 22 2.26 -3.53 -13.08
C LEU A 22 3.45 -3.57 -14.05
N ARG A 23 3.37 -4.36 -15.12
CA ARG A 23 4.34 -4.34 -16.21
C ARG A 23 4.34 -2.98 -16.91
N GLU A 24 3.16 -2.44 -17.24
CA GLU A 24 3.04 -1.11 -17.85
C GLU A 24 3.56 0.00 -16.92
N LEU A 25 3.30 -0.10 -15.62
CA LEU A 25 3.88 0.80 -14.62
C LEU A 25 5.42 0.73 -14.62
N SER A 26 5.99 -0.47 -14.72
CA SER A 26 7.43 -0.70 -14.79
C SER A 26 8.06 -0.11 -16.06
N GLU A 27 7.47 -0.38 -17.22
CA GLU A 27 8.03 0.01 -18.52
C GLU A 27 7.77 1.48 -18.88
N GLY A 28 6.56 1.99 -18.57
CA GLY A 28 6.11 3.33 -18.95
C GLY A 28 6.32 4.41 -17.90
N HIS A 29 6.50 4.01 -16.64
CA HIS A 29 6.56 4.91 -15.49
C HIS A 29 7.68 4.57 -14.49
N ALA A 30 8.75 3.92 -14.94
CA ALA A 30 9.89 3.47 -14.12
C ALA A 30 10.40 4.48 -13.08
N THR A 31 10.35 5.78 -13.38
CA THR A 31 10.73 6.85 -12.45
C THR A 31 9.95 6.86 -11.14
N VAL A 32 8.68 6.42 -11.14
CA VAL A 32 7.87 6.34 -9.92
C VAL A 32 8.26 5.13 -9.06
N LEU A 33 8.98 4.17 -9.63
CA LEU A 33 9.58 3.02 -8.96
C LEU A 33 11.06 3.26 -8.60
N GLY A 34 11.51 4.52 -8.70
CA GLY A 34 12.86 4.92 -8.29
C GLY A 34 13.93 4.73 -9.34
N GLU A 35 13.58 4.31 -10.56
CA GLU A 35 14.58 4.17 -11.62
C GLU A 35 15.01 5.54 -12.16
N PRO A 36 16.33 5.83 -12.19
CA PRO A 36 16.82 7.05 -12.82
C PRO A 36 16.62 6.98 -14.34
N ASN A 37 16.18 8.08 -14.95
CA ASN A 37 15.94 8.22 -16.40
C ASN A 37 17.15 7.87 -17.33
N ASN A 38 18.31 7.47 -16.81
CA ASN A 38 19.59 7.53 -17.52
C ASN A 38 20.64 6.45 -17.15
N GLU A 39 20.27 5.28 -16.62
CA GLU A 39 21.26 4.20 -16.41
C GLU A 39 21.25 3.16 -17.53
N ALA A 40 22.43 2.90 -18.10
CA ALA A 40 22.69 2.00 -19.22
C ALA A 40 22.64 0.50 -18.84
N GLN A 41 22.01 0.16 -17.73
CA GLN A 41 21.72 -1.20 -17.30
C GLN A 41 20.22 -1.32 -17.14
N GLU A 42 19.61 -2.27 -17.87
CA GLU A 42 18.24 -2.73 -17.61
C GLU A 42 18.23 -3.30 -16.18
N ILE A 43 17.84 -2.47 -15.20
CA ILE A 43 17.51 -2.95 -13.87
C ILE A 43 16.17 -3.65 -14.06
N LYS A 44 16.15 -4.97 -13.85
CA LYS A 44 14.89 -5.71 -13.85
C LYS A 44 14.11 -5.32 -12.62
N VAL A 45 12.91 -4.82 -12.81
CA VAL A 45 12.00 -4.49 -11.73
C VAL A 45 11.43 -5.79 -11.18
N VAL A 46 11.72 -6.05 -9.90
CA VAL A 46 11.26 -7.25 -9.20
C VAL A 46 10.10 -6.90 -8.30
N MET A 47 8.91 -7.38 -8.64
CA MET A 47 7.73 -7.25 -7.78
C MET A 47 7.31 -8.59 -7.20
N TYR A 48 6.86 -8.57 -5.96
CA TYR A 48 6.31 -9.73 -5.28
C TYR A 48 4.79 -9.56 -5.19
N ILE A 49 4.05 -10.45 -5.84
CA ILE A 49 2.61 -10.31 -6.04
C ILE A 49 1.89 -11.50 -5.41
N SER A 50 0.83 -11.22 -4.65
CA SER A 50 0.00 -12.25 -4.02
C SER A 50 -1.48 -11.90 -4.14
N LYS A 51 -2.31 -12.89 -4.47
CA LYS A 51 -3.76 -12.77 -4.28
C LYS A 51 -4.08 -12.97 -2.80
N SER A 52 -4.15 -11.87 -2.05
CA SER A 52 -4.27 -11.90 -0.59
C SER A 52 -5.62 -12.38 -0.10
N ASN A 53 -6.69 -12.07 -0.82
CA ASN A 53 -8.02 -12.64 -0.60
C ASN A 53 -8.83 -12.65 -1.91
N GLU A 54 -10.14 -12.86 -1.83
CA GLU A 54 -11.01 -12.93 -3.00
C GLU A 54 -11.08 -11.63 -3.82
N ASN A 55 -10.82 -10.49 -3.18
CA ASN A 55 -11.05 -9.15 -3.73
C ASN A 55 -9.78 -8.30 -3.81
N TRP A 56 -8.66 -8.75 -3.26
CA TRP A 56 -7.44 -7.97 -3.11
C TRP A 56 -6.20 -8.71 -3.59
N ILE A 57 -5.37 -8.00 -4.35
CA ILE A 57 -4.04 -8.43 -4.77
C ILE A 57 -3.03 -7.49 -4.12
N SER A 58 -2.09 -8.04 -3.36
CA SER A 58 -1.04 -7.30 -2.69
C SER A 58 0.26 -7.36 -3.49
N VAL A 59 0.99 -6.26 -3.48
CA VAL A 59 2.24 -6.05 -4.19
C VAL A 59 3.27 -5.48 -3.23
N LEU A 60 4.42 -6.13 -3.16
CA LEU A 60 5.62 -5.67 -2.45
C LEU A 60 6.72 -5.36 -3.46
N HIS A 61 7.46 -4.29 -3.21
CA HIS A 61 8.56 -3.84 -4.04
C HIS A 61 9.53 -3.03 -3.18
N ASP A 62 10.83 -3.15 -3.43
CA ASP A 62 11.88 -2.56 -2.57
C ASP A 62 11.85 -1.01 -2.53
N TYR A 63 11.27 -0.38 -3.56
CA TYR A 63 11.07 1.08 -3.59
C TYR A 63 9.81 1.57 -2.86
N PHE A 64 8.94 0.66 -2.40
CA PHE A 64 7.74 1.06 -1.69
C PHE A 64 8.12 1.46 -0.27
N VAL A 65 8.20 2.78 -0.06
CA VAL A 65 8.43 3.40 1.25
C VAL A 65 7.38 4.46 1.51
N TRP A 66 7.21 4.80 2.79
CA TRP A 66 6.37 5.92 3.17
C TRP A 66 6.87 7.21 2.49
N GLY A 67 5.94 7.98 1.91
CA GLY A 67 6.23 9.18 1.11
C GLY A 67 6.30 8.97 -0.40
N THR A 68 6.81 7.84 -0.91
CA THR A 68 6.87 7.58 -2.37
C THR A 68 5.73 6.70 -2.88
N VAL A 69 5.23 5.78 -2.03
CA VAL A 69 4.21 4.80 -2.43
C VAL A 69 2.90 5.44 -2.92
N LYS A 70 2.56 6.66 -2.46
CA LYS A 70 1.36 7.39 -2.90
C LYS A 70 1.37 7.67 -4.40
N GLU A 71 2.49 8.09 -4.95
CA GLU A 71 2.60 8.38 -6.39
C GLU A 71 2.52 7.09 -7.22
N VAL A 72 3.02 5.98 -6.68
CA VAL A 72 2.83 4.64 -7.27
C VAL A 72 1.34 4.27 -7.28
N GLY A 73 0.66 4.36 -6.13
CA GLY A 73 -0.75 4.04 -5.99
C GLY A 73 -1.64 4.88 -6.91
N LYS A 74 -1.35 6.18 -6.98
CA LYS A 74 -2.00 7.13 -7.89
C LYS A 74 -1.81 6.73 -9.35
N THR A 75 -0.57 6.53 -9.80
CA THR A 75 -0.27 6.16 -11.19
C THR A 75 -0.93 4.84 -11.56
N LEU A 76 -0.78 3.82 -10.71
CA LEU A 76 -1.34 2.51 -10.95
C LEU A 76 -2.86 2.52 -11.02
N SER A 77 -3.54 3.26 -10.12
CA SER A 77 -5.01 3.39 -10.14
C SER A 77 -5.56 3.98 -11.45
N ARG A 78 -4.75 4.74 -12.19
CA ARG A 78 -5.10 5.23 -13.53
C ARG A 78 -4.91 4.15 -14.60
N LEU A 79 -3.84 3.36 -14.52
CA LEU A 79 -3.54 2.31 -15.50
C LEU A 79 -4.54 1.15 -15.40
N ILE A 80 -4.87 0.75 -14.17
CA ILE A 80 -5.71 -0.43 -13.92
C ILE A 80 -7.21 -0.11 -13.86
N GLU A 81 -7.57 1.16 -13.71
CA GLU A 81 -8.95 1.65 -13.55
C GLU A 81 -9.72 0.94 -12.41
N GLU A 82 -8.99 0.52 -11.36
CA GLU A 82 -9.52 -0.15 -10.17
C GLU A 82 -9.01 0.56 -8.91
N PRO A 83 -9.71 0.44 -7.77
CA PRO A 83 -9.26 1.04 -6.52
C PRO A 83 -7.91 0.47 -6.09
N VAL A 84 -6.97 1.35 -5.77
CA VAL A 84 -5.66 1.02 -5.24
C VAL A 84 -5.52 1.60 -3.85
N MET A 85 -5.16 0.76 -2.89
CA MET A 85 -4.86 1.12 -1.51
C MET A 85 -3.35 1.03 -1.30
N THR A 86 -2.77 2.03 -0.65
CA THR A 86 -1.38 1.98 -0.18
C THR A 86 -1.36 2.03 1.33
N ALA A 87 -0.55 1.17 1.94
CA ALA A 87 -0.32 1.13 3.38
C ALA A 87 1.17 1.42 3.63
N GLY A 88 1.45 2.60 4.21
CA GLY A 88 2.80 3.09 4.47
C GLY A 88 3.12 3.14 5.96
N TYR A 89 4.37 2.84 6.31
CA TYR A 89 4.82 2.72 7.68
C TYR A 89 6.09 3.53 7.91
N MET A 90 6.17 4.17 9.08
CA MET A 90 7.39 4.82 9.53
C MET A 90 7.61 4.54 11.01
N ASN A 91 8.74 3.89 11.31
CA ASN A 91 9.28 3.66 12.66
C ASN A 91 8.34 2.94 13.63
N GLU A 92 7.31 2.22 13.17
CA GLU A 92 6.21 1.68 14.01
C GLU A 92 5.36 2.76 14.70
N GLU A 93 5.69 4.04 14.51
CA GLU A 93 5.04 5.18 15.14
C GLU A 93 4.00 5.83 14.21
N LEU A 94 4.02 5.49 12.92
CA LEU A 94 3.06 5.93 11.91
C LEU A 94 2.62 4.78 11.02
N PHE A 95 1.31 4.72 10.80
CA PHE A 95 0.67 3.93 9.76
C PHE A 95 -0.23 4.84 8.93
N GLU A 96 0.03 4.96 7.64
CA GLU A 96 -0.76 5.75 6.71
C GLU A 96 -1.49 4.83 5.73
N LEU A 97 -2.77 5.06 5.58
CA LEU A 97 -3.64 4.36 4.65
C LEU A 97 -4.19 5.35 3.63
N SER A 98 -3.89 5.13 2.35
CA SER A 98 -4.33 5.98 1.25
C SER A 98 -5.08 5.18 0.20
N PHE A 99 -6.16 5.72 -0.34
CA PHE A 99 -6.96 5.11 -1.40
C PHE A 99 -6.99 5.98 -2.65
N PHE A 100 -6.78 5.35 -3.80
CA PHE A 100 -6.73 6.00 -5.11
C PHE A 100 -7.70 5.33 -6.09
N GLU A 101 -8.36 6.15 -6.90
CA GLU A 101 -9.16 5.71 -8.04
C GLU A 101 -8.93 6.65 -9.22
N ASN A 102 -8.67 6.10 -10.40
CA ASN A 102 -8.50 6.86 -11.64
C ASN A 102 -7.43 7.97 -11.54
N GLY A 103 -6.40 7.77 -10.72
CA GLY A 103 -5.33 8.74 -10.49
C GLY A 103 -5.65 9.87 -9.52
N GLU A 104 -6.72 9.76 -8.74
CA GLU A 104 -7.10 10.72 -7.70
C GLU A 104 -7.16 10.04 -6.33
N ILE A 105 -6.75 10.75 -5.28
CA ILE A 105 -6.95 10.31 -3.91
C ILE A 105 -8.42 10.43 -3.52
N ARG A 106 -9.00 9.36 -2.97
CA ARG A 106 -10.41 9.28 -2.57
C ARG A 106 -10.61 9.38 -1.07
N ALA A 107 -9.69 8.80 -0.31
CA ALA A 107 -9.64 8.84 1.14
C ALA A 107 -8.20 8.61 1.61
N GLU A 108 -7.87 9.19 2.76
CA GLU A 108 -6.62 8.99 3.47
C GLU A 108 -6.90 9.01 4.97
N LYS A 109 -6.13 8.20 5.71
CA LYS A 109 -6.14 8.17 7.16
C LYS A 109 -4.75 7.90 7.67
N ILE A 110 -4.28 8.73 8.59
CA ILE A 110 -3.02 8.52 9.31
C ILE A 110 -3.33 8.05 10.73
N PHE A 111 -2.72 6.95 11.14
CA PHE A 111 -2.76 6.40 12.48
C PHE A 111 -1.41 6.70 13.13
N CYS A 112 -1.42 7.56 14.14
CA CYS A 112 -0.26 7.89 14.96
C CYS A 112 -0.73 8.50 16.28
N GLU A 113 0.17 8.48 17.27
CA GLU A 113 -0.07 9.12 18.56
C GLU A 113 -0.10 10.65 18.41
N GLN A 114 -0.85 11.33 19.28
CA GLN A 114 -1.08 12.78 19.19
C GLN A 114 0.23 13.58 19.20
N TRP A 115 1.21 13.17 20.01
CA TRP A 115 2.49 13.88 20.12
C TRP A 115 3.24 13.93 18.78
N MET A 116 3.11 12.91 17.93
CA MET A 116 3.74 12.90 16.60
C MET A 116 3.05 13.92 15.68
N ARG A 117 1.72 14.00 15.72
CA ARG A 117 0.99 15.02 14.94
C ARG A 117 1.37 16.45 15.36
N ASP A 118 1.63 16.64 16.65
CA ASP A 118 2.04 17.92 17.20
C ASP A 118 3.49 18.27 16.80
N GLU A 119 4.37 17.27 16.68
CA GLU A 119 5.78 17.44 16.28
C GLU A 119 5.96 17.64 14.77
N TYR A 120 5.15 16.95 13.96
CA TYR A 120 5.25 16.96 12.50
C TYR A 120 4.02 17.65 11.87
N GLU A 121 4.10 18.96 11.68
CA GLU A 121 3.00 19.78 11.10
C GLU A 121 2.53 19.30 9.70
N GLN A 122 3.36 18.52 9.01
CA GLN A 122 3.08 17.97 7.68
C GLN A 122 2.24 16.68 7.72
N LEU A 123 2.03 16.06 8.89
CA LEU A 123 1.17 14.88 9.05
C LEU A 123 -0.30 15.26 9.02
N LYS A 124 -0.76 15.59 7.81
CA LYS A 124 -2.15 15.94 7.52
C LYS A 124 -2.64 15.12 6.36
N GLU A 125 -3.82 14.55 6.55
CA GLU A 125 -4.55 13.89 5.50
C GLU A 125 -4.93 14.88 4.39
N GLU A 126 -4.56 14.56 3.15
CA GLU A 126 -4.92 15.27 1.92
C GLU A 126 -6.43 15.15 1.63
N ARG A 127 -7.04 14.02 1.98
CA ARG A 127 -8.46 13.76 1.74
C ARG A 127 -9.10 12.91 2.83
N ILE A 128 -9.82 13.55 3.75
CA ILE A 128 -10.61 12.86 4.78
C ILE A 128 -11.96 12.45 4.19
N ASN A 129 -12.24 11.15 4.12
CA ASN A 129 -13.50 10.61 3.59
C ASN A 129 -13.78 9.21 4.16
N ASP A 130 -14.23 9.19 5.41
CA ASP A 130 -14.45 7.98 6.20
C ASP A 130 -15.53 7.07 5.59
N ASP A 131 -16.59 7.65 5.01
CA ASP A 131 -17.64 6.89 4.32
C ASP A 131 -17.08 6.09 3.14
N TYR A 132 -16.26 6.73 2.31
CA TYR A 132 -15.60 6.04 1.21
C TYR A 132 -14.64 4.98 1.72
N LEU A 133 -13.82 5.29 2.74
CA LEU A 133 -12.86 4.35 3.31
C LEU A 133 -13.55 3.06 3.77
N ARG A 134 -14.66 3.20 4.51
CA ARG A 134 -15.48 2.08 4.97
C ARG A 134 -16.06 1.24 3.82
N ILE A 135 -16.62 1.89 2.80
CA ILE A 135 -17.19 1.22 1.62
C ILE A 135 -16.10 0.50 0.81
N ALA A 136 -14.95 1.15 0.62
CA ALA A 136 -13.83 0.60 -0.14
C ALA A 136 -13.22 -0.61 0.56
N LEU A 137 -13.14 -0.61 1.89
CA LEU A 137 -12.66 -1.73 2.70
C LEU A 137 -13.71 -2.84 2.93
N ASP A 138 -15.00 -2.58 2.61
CA ASP A 138 -16.12 -3.48 2.86
C ASP A 138 -16.31 -3.82 4.36
N ILE A 139 -16.19 -2.80 5.22
CA ILE A 139 -16.28 -2.94 6.68
C ILE A 139 -17.68 -2.49 7.17
N ARG A 140 -18.23 -3.22 8.15
CA ARG A 140 -19.50 -2.85 8.81
C ARG A 140 -19.31 -1.58 9.64
N ASN A 141 -20.34 -0.74 9.74
CA ASN A 141 -20.26 0.54 10.46
C ASN A 141 -19.72 0.39 11.89
N GLU A 142 -20.24 -0.58 12.65
CA GLU A 142 -19.81 -0.81 14.04
C GLU A 142 -18.31 -1.12 14.16
N ASP A 143 -17.79 -1.99 13.28
CA ASP A 143 -16.36 -2.34 13.28
C ASP A 143 -15.49 -1.16 12.80
N PHE A 144 -16.03 -0.30 11.94
CA PHE A 144 -15.33 0.83 11.38
C PHE A 144 -15.17 1.97 12.39
N ASP A 145 -16.21 2.26 13.18
CA ASP A 145 -16.17 3.29 14.23
C ASP A 145 -15.10 2.95 15.28
N ASP A 146 -15.03 1.67 15.67
CA ASP A 146 -13.97 1.18 16.56
C ASP A 146 -12.58 1.35 15.92
N PHE A 147 -12.43 0.97 14.64
CA PHE A 147 -11.17 1.05 13.90
C PHE A 147 -10.64 2.48 13.74
N ILE A 148 -11.48 3.42 13.30
CA ILE A 148 -11.06 4.79 12.96
C ILE A 148 -10.64 5.60 14.20
N SER A 149 -11.04 5.15 15.38
CA SER A 149 -10.72 5.73 16.69
C SER A 149 -9.33 5.34 17.23
N ILE A 150 -8.68 4.33 16.62
CA ILE A 150 -7.36 3.85 17.06
C ILE A 150 -6.30 4.91 16.77
N THR A 151 -5.42 5.19 17.74
CA THR A 151 -4.25 6.07 17.57
C THR A 151 -2.95 5.28 17.42
N SER A 152 -2.86 4.09 18.02
CA SER A 152 -1.69 3.23 17.93
C SER A 152 -1.57 2.61 16.52
N PRO A 153 -0.49 2.89 15.77
CA PRO A 153 -0.28 2.35 14.43
C PRO A 153 -0.33 0.82 14.39
N VAL A 154 0.38 0.16 15.29
CA VAL A 154 0.44 -1.31 15.37
C VAL A 154 -0.96 -1.90 15.58
N GLN A 155 -1.72 -1.35 16.53
CA GLN A 155 -3.09 -1.81 16.77
C GLN A 155 -4.02 -1.56 15.58
N ALA A 156 -3.85 -0.43 14.88
CA ALA A 156 -4.65 -0.10 13.71
C ALA A 156 -4.38 -1.07 12.56
N VAL A 157 -3.10 -1.41 12.33
CA VAL A 157 -2.71 -2.39 11.32
C VAL A 157 -3.26 -3.77 11.65
N ASP A 158 -3.07 -4.24 12.88
CA ASP A 158 -3.56 -5.55 13.32
C ASP A 158 -5.08 -5.65 13.16
N LYS A 159 -5.81 -4.63 13.63
CA LYS A 159 -7.26 -4.56 13.54
C LYS A 159 -7.72 -4.55 12.09
N LEU A 160 -7.10 -3.73 11.25
CA LEU A 160 -7.46 -3.65 9.84
C LEU A 160 -7.19 -4.98 9.15
N SER A 161 -5.99 -5.56 9.33
CA SER A 161 -5.60 -6.87 8.79
C SER A 161 -6.60 -7.97 9.14
N GLU A 162 -7.14 -7.98 10.35
CA GLU A 162 -8.21 -8.89 10.76
C GLU A 162 -9.51 -8.63 9.98
N LEU A 163 -9.96 -7.38 9.91
CA LEU A 163 -11.22 -6.99 9.24
C LEU A 163 -11.20 -7.33 7.74
N VAL A 164 -10.10 -7.02 7.06
CA VAL A 164 -9.95 -7.26 5.61
C VAL A 164 -9.38 -8.63 5.28
N LYS A 165 -9.00 -9.42 6.28
CA LYS A 165 -8.40 -10.76 6.15
C LYS A 165 -7.21 -10.77 5.19
N MET A 166 -6.31 -9.81 5.35
CA MET A 166 -5.06 -9.72 4.59
C MET A 166 -3.91 -9.21 5.45
N SER A 167 -2.70 -9.69 5.20
CA SER A 167 -1.49 -9.17 5.83
C SER A 167 -1.14 -7.82 5.24
N LEU A 168 -1.26 -6.77 6.06
CA LEU A 168 -0.88 -5.41 5.72
C LEU A 168 0.52 -5.06 6.21
N TRP A 169 1.03 -5.78 7.20
CA TRP A 169 2.40 -5.61 7.70
C TRP A 169 3.33 -6.61 6.99
N SER A 170 3.76 -6.26 5.79
CA SER A 170 4.69 -7.07 5.00
C SER A 170 5.67 -6.18 4.24
N ASP A 171 6.93 -6.61 4.19
CA ASP A 171 8.01 -5.93 3.49
C ASP A 171 8.70 -6.93 2.54
N SER A 172 9.11 -6.46 1.35
CA SER A 172 9.81 -7.30 0.37
C SER A 172 11.16 -7.79 0.91
N GLU A 173 11.83 -7.00 1.74
CA GLU A 173 13.08 -7.39 2.39
C GLU A 173 12.94 -8.61 3.31
N TRP A 174 11.72 -8.91 3.79
CA TRP A 174 11.49 -10.07 4.67
C TRP A 174 11.30 -11.37 3.90
N ILE A 175 10.97 -11.30 2.61
CA ILE A 175 10.71 -12.49 1.79
C ILE A 175 11.91 -13.47 1.83
N PRO A 176 13.17 -13.07 1.65
CA PRO A 176 14.31 -13.98 1.75
C PRO A 176 14.52 -14.63 3.14
N HIS A 177 13.82 -14.16 4.18
CA HIS A 177 13.97 -14.57 5.56
C HIS A 177 12.73 -15.29 6.13
N GLU A 178 11.54 -15.01 5.60
CA GLU A 178 10.27 -15.55 6.10
C GLU A 178 9.64 -16.56 5.14
N GLU A 179 9.45 -17.80 5.60
CA GLU A 179 8.91 -18.88 4.76
C GLU A 179 7.44 -18.66 4.40
N SER A 180 6.65 -18.06 5.31
CA SER A 180 5.25 -17.70 5.08
C SER A 180 5.11 -16.75 3.88
N LEU A 181 5.89 -15.67 3.87
CA LEU A 181 5.87 -14.68 2.80
C LEU A 181 6.34 -15.27 1.47
N ARG A 182 7.38 -16.11 1.46
CA ARG A 182 7.83 -16.80 0.22
C ARG A 182 6.77 -17.70 -0.39
N LYS A 183 5.96 -18.37 0.43
CA LYS A 183 4.88 -19.22 -0.06
C LYS A 183 3.69 -18.39 -0.55
N GLN A 184 3.47 -17.23 0.07
CA GLN A 184 2.34 -16.37 -0.23
C GLN A 184 2.55 -15.52 -1.49
N PHE A 185 3.76 -15.00 -1.71
CA PHE A 185 4.06 -14.07 -2.79
C PHE A 185 4.84 -14.74 -3.93
N GLY A 186 4.32 -14.62 -5.15
CA GLY A 186 5.05 -14.98 -6.36
C GLY A 186 6.01 -13.87 -6.78
N LYS A 187 7.21 -14.23 -7.23
CA LYS A 187 8.19 -13.28 -7.78
C LYS A 187 7.91 -13.04 -9.27
N TYR A 188 7.78 -11.78 -9.66
CA TYR A 188 7.61 -11.32 -11.04
C TYR A 188 8.77 -10.40 -11.41
N GLU A 189 9.35 -10.64 -12.58
CA GLU A 189 10.42 -9.81 -13.16
C GLU A 189 9.86 -9.18 -14.43
N PHE A 190 9.92 -7.86 -14.51
CA PHE A 190 9.55 -7.06 -15.68
C PHE A 190 10.81 -6.54 -16.36
#